data_AF-A0A447UW08-F1
#
_entry.id   AF-A0A447UW08-F1
#
_cell.length_a   1.000
_cell.length_b   1.000
_cell.length_c   1.000
_cell.angle_alpha   90.00
_cell.angle_beta   90.00
_cell.angle_gamma   90.00
#
_symmetry.space_group_name_H-M   'P 1'
#
loop_
_entity.id
_entity.type
_entity.pdbx_description
1 polymer ?
#
loop_
_entity_poly.entity_id
_entity_poly.type
_entity_poly.pdbx_seq_one_letter_code
_entity_poly.pdbx_strand_id
1 'polypeptide(L)' 'MGKGWEGSMRQGRRDRLRQEVLHRVAGGPPPVPLSYQGHDGTHGSFYMRGWESVDTRDIFWQCQRYKEKHSV' A
#
# COMPACT_ATOMS: atom_id res chain seq x y z
N MET A 1 6.73 6.91 -23.60
CA MET A 1 7.29 5.86 -22.71
C MET A 1 7.25 6.37 -21.27
N GLY A 2 6.12 6.24 -20.56
CA GLY A 2 6.00 6.79 -19.20
C GLY A 2 4.94 6.18 -18.27
N LYS A 3 4.36 5.04 -18.65
CA LYS A 3 3.17 4.48 -17.97
C LYS A 3 3.49 3.43 -16.89
N GLY A 4 4.72 2.90 -16.83
CA GLY A 4 5.08 1.80 -15.93
C GLY A 4 5.38 2.23 -14.49
N TRP A 5 5.96 3.42 -14.32
CA TRP A 5 6.48 3.88 -13.02
C TRP A 5 5.38 4.46 -12.12
N GLU A 6 4.44 5.22 -12.70
CA GLU A 6 3.24 5.67 -11.98
C GLU A 6 2.41 4.49 -11.51
N GLY A 7 2.30 3.43 -12.33
CA GLY A 7 1.67 2.18 -11.95
C GLY A 7 2.34 1.53 -10.74
N SER A 8 3.67 1.52 -10.71
CA SER A 8 4.45 0.97 -9.59
C SER A 8 4.24 1.78 -8.31
N MET A 9 4.25 3.11 -8.40
CA MET A 9 3.98 3.99 -7.26
C MET A 9 2.55 3.83 -6.73
N ARG A 10 1.56 3.77 -7.62
CA ARG A 10 0.16 3.53 -7.25
C ARG A 10 -0.03 2.16 -6.60
N GLN A 11 0.70 1.16 -7.07
CA GLN A 11 0.70 -0.19 -6.51
C GLN A 11 1.25 -0.19 -5.08
N GLY A 12 2.40 0.44 -4.83
CA GLY A 12 2.98 0.57 -3.48
C GLY A 12 2.04 1.23 -2.48
N ARG A 13 1.41 2.33 -2.89
CA ARG A 13 0.42 3.03 -2.05
C ARG A 13 -0.78 2.13 -1.71
N ARG A 14 -1.31 1.43 -2.71
CA ARG A 14 -2.47 0.54 -2.54
C ARG A 14 -2.16 -0.64 -1.62
N ASP A 15 -0.99 -1.26 -1.78
CA ASP A 15 -0.60 -2.41 -0.97
C ASP A 15 -0.39 -2.02 0.48
N ARG A 16 0.27 -0.88 0.75
CA ARG A 16 0.43 -0.37 2.11
C ARG A 16 -0.91 -0.18 2.81
N LEU A 17 -1.83 0.53 2.15
CA LEU A 17 -3.16 0.81 2.70
C LEU A 17 -3.93 -0.47 2.98
N ARG A 18 -3.91 -1.42 2.04
CA ARG A 18 -4.59 -2.71 2.21
C ARG A 18 -4.03 -3.49 3.38
N GLN A 19 -2.70 -3.58 3.49
CA GLN A 19 -2.06 -4.32 4.57
C GLN A 19 -2.30 -3.65 5.93
N GLU A 20 -2.24 -2.32 6.02
CA GLU A 20 -2.56 -1.58 7.25
C GLU A 20 -4.01 -1.79 7.71
N VAL A 21 -4.96 -1.75 6.79
CA VAL A 21 -6.37 -2.03 7.10
C VAL A 21 -6.54 -3.45 7.62
N LEU A 22 -5.93 -4.44 6.94
CA LEU A 22 -6.01 -5.83 7.37
C LEU A 22 -5.34 -6.04 8.74
N HIS A 23 -4.18 -5.44 8.98
CA HIS A 23 -3.48 -5.51 10.26
C HIS A 23 -4.32 -4.93 11.40
N ARG A 24 -4.85 -3.71 11.23
CA ARG A 24 -5.56 -2.99 12.29
C ARG A 24 -7.00 -3.43 12.51
N VAL A 25 -7.69 -3.87 11.45
CA VAL A 25 -9.13 -4.19 11.52
C VAL A 25 -9.36 -5.69 11.59
N ALA A 26 -8.57 -6.50 10.88
CA ALA A 26 -8.77 -7.95 10.79
C ALA A 26 -7.71 -8.75 11.57
N GLY A 27 -6.85 -8.10 12.36
CA GLY A 27 -5.78 -8.77 13.10
C GLY A 27 -4.72 -9.43 12.22
N GLY A 28 -4.57 -8.95 10.98
CA GLY A 28 -3.59 -9.48 10.03
C GLY A 28 -2.14 -9.21 10.43
N PRO A 29 -1.17 -9.77 9.68
CA PRO A 29 0.25 -9.52 9.93
C PRO A 29 0.61 -8.04 9.74
N PRO A 30 1.71 -7.57 10.36
CA PRO A 30 2.17 -6.20 10.19
C PRO A 30 2.49 -5.89 8.72
N PRO A 31 2.29 -4.64 8.27
CA PRO A 31 2.45 -4.27 6.87
C PRO A 31 3.92 -4.25 6.46
N VAL A 32 4.30 -5.10 5.50
CA VAL A 32 5.65 -5.25 4.97
C VAL A 32 5.64 -4.99 3.45
N PRO A 33 6.55 -4.14 2.94
CA PRO A 33 6.64 -3.88 1.51
C PRO A 33 7.03 -5.16 0.78
N LEU A 34 6.49 -5.35 -0.43
CA LEU A 34 6.92 -6.43 -1.30
C LEU A 34 8.40 -6.24 -1.66
N SER A 35 9.21 -7.29 -1.50
CA SER A 35 10.58 -7.30 -1.97
C SER A 35 10.56 -7.34 -3.50
N TYR A 36 10.72 -6.17 -4.13
CA TYR A 36 10.77 -6.06 -5.58
C TYR A 36 12.18 -6.43 -6.06
N GLN A 37 12.51 -7.73 -6.13
CA GLN A 37 13.74 -8.24 -6.74
C GLN A 37 13.62 -8.36 -8.27
N GLY A 38 13.01 -7.36 -8.91
CA GLY A 38 12.97 -7.28 -10.37
C GLY A 38 14.31 -6.76 -10.91
N HIS A 39 14.74 -7.30 -12.06
CA HIS A 39 15.97 -6.94 -12.78
C HIS A 39 16.12 -5.42 -13.05
N ASP A 40 14.99 -4.69 -13.06
CA ASP A 40 14.91 -3.25 -13.22
C ASP A 40 14.59 -2.57 -11.87
N GLY A 41 15.64 -2.26 -11.10
CA GLY A 41 15.54 -1.62 -9.78
C GLY A 41 14.71 -0.32 -9.76
N THR A 42 14.50 0.31 -10.91
CA THR A 42 13.64 1.49 -11.08
C THR A 42 12.20 1.24 -10.62
N HIS A 43 11.60 0.11 -10.98
CA HIS A 43 10.21 -0.20 -10.58
C HIS A 43 10.08 -0.40 -9.07
N GLY A 44 11.08 -1.05 -8.46
CA GLY A 44 11.18 -1.20 -7.00
C GLY A 44 11.28 0.14 -6.28
N SER A 45 12.11 1.05 -6.80
CA SER A 45 12.25 2.40 -6.23
C SER A 45 10.94 3.20 -6.31
N PHE A 46 10.21 3.16 -7.43
CA PHE A 46 8.92 3.84 -7.52
C PHE A 46 7.84 3.20 -6.65
N TYR A 47 7.86 1.87 -6.52
CA TYR A 47 6.99 1.16 -5.57
C TYR A 47 7.23 1.59 -4.14
N MET A 48 8.49 1.61 -3.69
CA MET A 48 8.87 2.04 -2.34
C MET A 48 8.49 3.50 -2.08
N ARG A 49 8.70 4.40 -3.05
CA ARG A 49 8.22 5.79 -2.94
C ARG A 49 6.70 5.86 -2.78
N GLY A 50 5.95 5.01 -3.47
CA GLY A 50 4.50 4.89 -3.29
C GLY A 50 4.11 4.38 -1.91
N TRP A 51 4.81 3.36 -1.42
CA TRP A 51 4.61 2.75 -0.11
C TRP A 51 4.85 3.75 1.04
N GLU A 52 5.95 4.50 0.96
CA GLU A 52 6.33 5.52 1.96
C GLU A 52 5.48 6.80 1.87
N SER A 53 4.81 7.06 0.74
CA SER A 53 3.92 8.22 0.57
C SER A 53 2.57 8.12 1.30
N VAL A 54 2.32 7.01 2.01
CA VAL A 54 1.06 6.77 2.70
C VAL A 54 1.10 7.37 4.09
N ASP A 55 0.26 8.38 4.31
CA ASP A 55 0.11 9.01 5.61
C ASP A 55 -0.81 8.22 6.54
N THR A 56 -0.59 8.38 7.84
CA THR A 56 -1.42 7.81 8.90
C THR A 56 -2.90 8.21 8.78
N ARG A 57 -3.19 9.43 8.29
CA ARG A 57 -4.57 9.90 8.06
C ARG A 57 -5.29 9.05 7.01
N ASP A 58 -4.61 8.75 5.90
CA ASP A 58 -5.17 7.91 4.84
C ASP A 58 -5.44 6.50 5.36
N ILE A 59 -4.53 5.96 6.18
CA ILE A 59 -4.72 4.65 6.79
C ILE A 59 -5.98 4.63 7.66
N PHE A 60 -6.16 5.60 8.55
CA PHE A 60 -7.35 5.66 9.41
C PHE A 60 -8.63 5.84 8.60
N TRP A 61 -8.61 6.67 7.57
CA TRP A 61 -9.74 6.84 6.66
C TRP A 61 -10.12 5.53 5.95
N GLN A 62 -9.13 4.79 5.43
CA GLN A 62 -9.38 3.48 4.81
C GLN A 62 -9.88 2.45 5.82
N CYS A 63 -9.38 2.46 7.06
CA CYS A 63 -9.88 1.59 8.12
C CYS A 63 -11.35 1.87 8.44
N GLN A 64 -11.74 3.14 8.57
CA GLN A 64 -13.13 3.55 8.80
C GLN A 64 -14.04 3.05 7.66
N ARG A 65 -13.66 3.33 6.41
CA ARG A 65 -14.41 2.85 5.23
C ARG A 65 -14.53 1.33 5.16
N TYR A 66 -13.50 0.61 5.59
CA TYR A 66 -13.53 -0.85 5.63
C TYR A 66 -14.52 -1.35 6.69
N LYS A 67 -14.52 -0.77 7.89
CA LYS A 67 -15.49 -1.09 8.94
C LYS A 67 -16.92 -0.82 8.51
N GLU A 68 -17.18 0.34 7.91
CA GLU A 68 -18.49 0.70 7.37
C GLU A 68 -18.98 -0.31 6.31
N LYS A 69 -18.10 -0.70 5.38
CA LYS A 69 -18.43 -1.63 4.30
C LYS A 69 -18.70 -3.06 4.81
N HIS A 70 -17.95 -3.51 5.80
CA HIS A 70 -18.02 -4.87 6.32
C HIS A 70 -18.88 -4.98 7.60
N SER A 71 -19.45 -3.88 8.08
CA SER A 71 -20.24 -3.79 9.33
C SER A 71 -19.53 -4.43 10.53
N VAL A 72 -18.22 -4.20 10.64
CA VAL A 72 -17.33 -4.72 11.71
C VAL A 72 -17.08 -3.68 12.78
#